data_AF-A0A0C1G9H4-F1
#
_entry.id   AF-A0A0C1G9H4-F1
#
_cell.length_a   1.000
_cell.length_b   1.000
_cell.length_c   1.000
_cell.angle_alpha   90.00
_cell.angle_beta   90.00
_cell.angle_gamma   90.00
#
_symmetry.space_group_name_H-M   'P 1'
#
loop_
_entity.id
_entity.type
_entity.pdbx_description
1 polymer ?
#
loop_
_entity_poly.entity_id
_entity_poly.type
_entity_poly.pdbx_seq_one_letter_code
_entity_poly.pdbx_strand_id
1 'polypeptide(L)' 'MEKAYIRKYDAFSEYGGYGVKTRLWFKFKDKAYILNDKNRGLQLEFKNGKKLLFSSNKIDEMEMFLINLKTRYKIQAIQ' A
#
# COMPACT_ATOMS: atom_id res chain seq x y z
N MET A 1 3.50 1.93 -12.83
CA MET A 1 2.52 1.54 -11.79
C MET A 1 1.19 1.25 -12.48
N GLU A 2 0.46 0.27 -11.99
CA GLU A 2 -0.89 -0.12 -12.45
C GLU A 2 -1.95 0.61 -11.62
N LYS A 3 -1.84 0.50 -10.28
CA LYS A 3 -2.79 1.07 -9.31
C LYS A 3 -2.08 1.62 -8.08
N ALA A 4 -2.66 2.66 -7.48
CA ALA A 4 -2.32 3.18 -6.16
C ALA A 4 -3.61 3.51 -5.40
N TYR A 5 -3.77 2.96 -4.20
CA TYR A 5 -4.97 3.17 -3.39
C TYR A 5 -4.69 2.96 -1.91
N ILE A 6 -5.53 3.54 -1.06
CA ILE A 6 -5.55 3.25 0.37
C ILE A 6 -6.39 2.00 0.61
N ARG A 7 -5.89 1.07 1.41
CA ARG A 7 -6.64 -0.14 1.80
C ARG A 7 -6.46 -0.47 3.26
N LYS A 8 -7.39 -1.28 3.78
CA LYS A 8 -7.17 -2.01 5.03
C LYS A 8 -6.23 -3.20 4.80
N TYR A 9 -5.44 -3.53 5.79
CA TYR A 9 -4.60 -4.72 5.84
C TYR A 9 -4.49 -5.24 7.27
N ASP A 10 -4.08 -6.51 7.39
CA ASP A 10 -3.76 -7.12 8.67
C ASP A 10 -2.28 -7.54 8.69
N ALA A 11 -1.48 -6.94 9.57
CA ALA A 11 -0.03 -7.13 9.59
C ALA A 11 0.36 -8.59 9.85
N PHE A 12 -0.36 -9.29 10.73
CA PHE A 12 -0.01 -10.64 11.17
C PHE A 12 -0.41 -11.69 10.15
N SER A 13 -1.67 -11.69 9.72
CA SER A 13 -2.22 -12.70 8.81
C SER A 13 -1.76 -12.53 7.35
N GLU A 14 -1.46 -11.31 6.90
CA GLU A 14 -0.99 -11.08 5.52
C GLU A 14 0.53 -11.06 5.40
N TYR A 15 1.26 -10.65 6.44
CA TYR A 15 2.70 -10.34 6.35
C TYR A 15 3.56 -10.92 7.49
N GLY A 16 2.98 -11.57 8.50
CA GLY A 16 3.74 -12.12 9.64
C GLY A 16 4.30 -11.05 10.57
N GLY A 17 3.57 -9.96 10.78
CA GLY A 17 3.85 -8.91 11.77
C GLY A 17 4.42 -7.61 11.17
N TYR A 18 5.03 -6.79 12.02
CA TYR A 18 5.56 -5.46 11.67
C TYR A 18 7.01 -5.50 11.16
N GLY A 19 7.42 -4.47 10.43
CA GLY A 19 8.76 -4.29 9.87
C GLY A 19 8.80 -4.34 8.34
N VAL A 20 9.98 -4.64 7.79
CA VAL A 20 10.16 -4.93 6.36
C VAL A 20 9.76 -6.38 6.11
N LYS A 21 8.73 -6.60 5.30
CA LYS A 21 8.09 -7.91 5.13
C LYS A 21 7.90 -8.28 3.66
N THR A 22 7.69 -9.57 3.45
CA THR A 22 7.08 -10.11 2.24
C THR A 22 5.69 -10.65 2.58
N ARG A 23 4.78 -10.65 1.61
CA ARG A 23 3.44 -11.24 1.81
C ARG A 23 3.54 -12.77 1.99
N LEU A 24 2.69 -13.31 2.86
CA LEU A 24 2.60 -14.75 3.14
C LEU A 24 1.94 -15.54 2.00
N TRP A 25 1.94 -16.87 2.11
CA TRP A 25 1.23 -17.83 1.23
C TRP A 25 1.57 -17.71 -0.26
N PHE A 26 2.82 -18.05 -0.63
CA PHE A 26 3.32 -18.08 -2.01
C PHE A 26 3.37 -16.73 -2.74
N LYS A 27 3.08 -15.61 -2.05
CA LYS A 27 3.16 -14.25 -2.59
C LYS A 27 4.44 -13.51 -2.20
N PHE A 28 5.55 -14.24 -2.06
CA PHE A 28 6.84 -13.73 -1.57
C PHE A 28 7.47 -12.60 -2.42
N LYS A 29 6.97 -12.40 -3.65
CA LYS A 29 7.35 -11.28 -4.52
C LYS A 29 6.77 -9.94 -4.10
N ASP A 30 5.71 -9.94 -3.29
CA ASP A 30 5.06 -8.75 -2.79
C ASP A 30 5.75 -8.30 -1.50
N LYS A 31 6.03 -7.00 -1.38
CA LYS A 31 6.75 -6.42 -0.24
C LYS A 31 5.83 -5.53 0.58
N ALA A 32 6.17 -5.34 1.85
CA ALA A 32 5.52 -4.38 2.71
C ALA A 32 6.52 -3.70 3.65
N TYR A 33 6.29 -2.42 3.90
CA TYR A 33 6.94 -1.64 4.95
C TYR A 33 5.87 -1.29 5.97
N ILE A 34 5.77 -2.10 7.03
CA ILE A 34 4.76 -1.97 8.07
C ILE A 34 5.44 -1.40 9.32
N LEU A 35 5.56 -0.08 9.38
CA LEU A 35 6.36 0.64 10.38
C LEU A 35 5.51 1.24 11.51
N ASN A 36 4.26 0.78 11.65
CA ASN A 36 3.34 1.15 12.72
C ASN A 36 2.32 0.03 12.96
N ASP A 37 1.53 0.20 14.03
CA ASP A 37 0.49 -0.72 14.50
C ASP A 37 -0.90 -0.50 13.85
N LYS A 38 -1.00 0.42 12.88
CA LYS A 38 -2.25 0.72 12.18
C LYS A 38 -2.63 -0.38 11.18
N ASN A 39 -3.88 -0.32 10.71
CA ASN A 39 -4.46 -1.31 9.79
C ASN A 39 -4.86 -0.72 8.42
N ARG A 40 -4.43 0.50 8.09
CA ARG A 40 -4.63 1.14 6.78
C ARG A 40 -3.29 1.59 6.20
N GLY A 41 -3.12 1.43 4.89
CA GLY A 41 -1.87 1.75 4.20
C GLY A 41 -2.03 2.01 2.71
N LEU A 42 -0.99 2.57 2.11
CA LEU A 42 -0.88 2.78 0.66
C LEU A 42 -0.46 1.48 -0.01
N GLN A 43 -1.32 0.97 -0.89
CA GLN A 43 -1.02 -0.14 -1.76
C GLN A 43 -0.64 0.37 -3.15
N LEU A 44 0.53 -0.03 -3.61
CA LEU A 44 0.94 0.08 -5.00
C LEU A 44 0.83 -1.29 -5.67
N GLU A 45 0.26 -1.32 -6.86
CA GLU A 45 0.29 -2.47 -7.76
C GLU A 45 1.10 -2.09 -9.00
N PHE A 46 2.08 -2.92 -9.35
CA PHE A 46 2.93 -2.70 -10.52
C PHE A 46 2.44 -3.49 -11.72
N LYS A 47 2.78 -3.03 -12.93
CA LYS A 47 2.39 -3.68 -14.19
C LYS A 47 2.88 -5.13 -14.34
N ASN A 48 3.91 -5.51 -13.58
CA ASN A 48 4.42 -6.88 -13.52
C ASN A 48 3.71 -7.75 -12.45
N GLY A 49 2.60 -7.26 -11.90
CA GLY A 49 1.79 -7.96 -10.89
C GLY A 49 2.44 -8.04 -9.50
N LYS A 50 3.58 -7.37 -9.26
CA LYS A 50 4.14 -7.22 -7.91
C LYS A 50 3.33 -6.17 -7.14
N LYS A 51 3.23 -6.36 -5.82
CA LYS A 51 2.56 -5.42 -4.92
C LYS A 51 3.52 -4.88 -3.87
N LEU A 52 3.30 -3.62 -3.48
CA LEU A 52 4.04 -2.97 -2.41
C LEU A 52 3.09 -2.21 -1.48
N LEU A 53 3.12 -2.55 -0.19
CA LEU A 53 2.33 -1.88 0.85
C LEU A 53 3.24 -0.98 1.71
N PHE A 54 2.77 0.23 2.01
CA PHE A 54 3.35 1.09 3.04
C PHE A 54 2.31 1.39 4.11
N SER A 55 2.65 1.19 5.38
CA SER A 55 1.87 1.76 6.47
C SER A 55 2.26 3.22 6.71
N SER A 56 1.36 4.00 7.31
CA SER A 56 1.61 5.41 7.61
C SER A 56 0.85 5.86 8.84
N ASN A 57 1.46 6.70 9.66
CA ASN A 57 0.77 7.38 10.76
C ASN A 57 -0.14 8.51 10.28
N LYS A 58 0.03 8.94 9.03
CA LYS A 58 -0.61 10.09 8.39
C LYS A 58 -1.47 9.64 7.20
N ILE A 59 -2.31 8.62 7.43
CA ILE A 59 -3.03 7.95 6.33
C ILE A 59 -4.01 8.88 5.62
N ASP A 60 -4.69 9.76 6.37
CA ASP A 60 -5.67 10.68 5.81
C ASP A 60 -5.00 11.81 5.00
N GLU A 61 -3.83 12.29 5.45
CA GLU A 61 -3.00 13.22 4.68
C GLU A 61 -2.52 12.59 3.37
N MET A 62 -2.15 11.31 3.40
CA MET A 62 -1.73 10.55 2.23
C MET A 62 -2.90 10.33 1.26
N GLU A 63 -4.10 10.06 1.76
CA GLU A 63 -5.32 9.96 0.97
C GLU A 63 -5.64 11.28 0.25
N MET A 64 -5.58 12.41 0.97
CA MET A 64 -5.74 13.74 0.39
C MET A 64 -4.67 14.06 -0.66
N PHE A 65 -3.42 13.68 -0.41
CA PHE A 65 -2.34 13.82 -1.39
C PHE A 65 -2.64 13.07 -2.69
N LEU A 66 -3.10 11.81 -2.60
CA LEU A 66 -3.46 11.01 -3.77
C LEU A 66 -4.62 11.62 -4.56
N ILE A 67 -5.67 12.11 -3.87
CA ILE A 67 -6.81 12.79 -4.51
C ILE A 67 -6.34 14.04 -5.27
N ASN A 68 -5.49 14.85 -4.65
CA ASN A 68 -4.94 16.06 -5.26
C ASN A 68 -4.06 15.72 -6.48
N LEU A 69 -3.21 14.71 -6.35
CA LEU A 69 -2.33 14.25 -7.42
C LEU A 69 -3.13 13.69 -8.61
N LYS A 70 -4.16 12.89 -8.34
CA LYS A 70 -5.11 12.36 -9.34
C LYS A 70 -5.81 13.49 -10.08
N THR A 71 -6.36 14.46 -9.35
CA THR A 71 -7.15 15.55 -9.94
C THR A 71 -6.27 16.48 -10.77
N ARG A 72 -5.11 16.89 -10.25
CA ARG A 72 -4.20 17.84 -10.92
C ARG A 72 -3.61 17.27 -12.22
N TYR A 73 -3.22 16.00 -12.20
CA TYR A 73 -2.49 15.37 -13.31
C TYR A 73 -3.31 14.31 -14.07
N LYS A 74 -4.59 14.15 -13.74
CA LYS A 74 -5.52 13.19 -14.36
C LYS A 74 -5.01 11.73 -14.34
N ILE A 75 -4.33 11.34 -13.27
CA ILE A 75 -3.68 10.02 -13.15
C ILE A 75 -4.72 8.94 -12.87
N GLN A 76 -5.08 8.16 -13.89
CA GLN A 76 -6.08 7.07 -13.79
C GLN A 76 -5.64 5.90 -12.90
N ALA A 77 -4.33 5.75 -12.67
CA ALA A 77 -3.80 4.70 -11.81
C ALA A 77 -4.11 4.94 -10.31
N ILE A 78 -4.54 6.13 -9.90
CA ILE A 78 -4.91 6.40 -8.51
C ILE A 78 -6.40 6.09 -8.35
N GLN A 79 -6.74 5.14 -7.47
CA GLN A 79 -8.11 4.65 -7.26
C GLN A 79 -8.67 5.15 -5.93
#